data_AF-A0AAJ4X9V9-F1
#
_entry.id   AF-A0AAJ4X9V9-F1
#
_cell.length_a   1.000
_cell.length_b   1.000
_cell.length_c   1.000
_cell.angle_alpha   90.00
_cell.angle_beta   90.00
_cell.angle_gamma   90.00
#
_symmetry.space_group_name_H-M   'P 1'
#
loop_
_entity.id
_entity.type
_entity.pdbx_description
1 polymer ?
#
loop_
_entity_poly.entity_id
_entity_poly.type
_entity_poly.pdbx_seq_one_letter_code
_entity_poly.pdbx_strand_id
1 'polypeptide(L)'
;MYLIGDSSIKLFYKTINDLDKKYQDYLANDGKWLGGGFQNLFCVLPIPGSKNYQLNLKPDVFMQLPRTLRKEISGLVFMDG
;
A
#
# COMPACT_ATOMS: atom_id res chain seq x y z
N MET A 1 -0.15 -11.80 -5.11
CA MET A 1 -1.54 -11.72 -4.60
C MET A 1 -1.50 -12.15 -3.14
N TYR A 2 -1.83 -11.25 -2.22
CA TYR A 2 -1.77 -11.54 -0.78
C TYR A 2 -3.19 -11.65 -0.22
N LEU A 3 -3.44 -12.69 0.57
CA LEU A 3 -4.69 -12.88 1.29
C LEU A 3 -4.51 -12.34 2.70
N ILE A 4 -5.32 -11.37 3.10
CA ILE A 4 -5.25 -10.77 4.44
C ILE A 4 -6.61 -10.87 5.13
N GLY A 5 -6.61 -11.29 6.39
CA GLY A 5 -7.82 -11.34 7.21
C GLY A 5 -8.21 -9.96 7.77
N ASP A 6 -9.37 -9.89 8.43
CA ASP A 6 -9.95 -8.63 8.94
C ASP A 6 -9.06 -7.88 9.96
N SER A 7 -8.30 -8.61 10.78
CA SER A 7 -7.31 -7.98 11.69
C SER A 7 -6.09 -7.44 10.93
N SER A 8 -5.67 -8.13 9.88
CA SER A 8 -4.50 -7.77 9.06
C SER A 8 -4.79 -6.60 8.12
N ILE A 9 -6.02 -6.44 7.63
CA ILE A 9 -6.41 -5.28 6.80
C ILE A 9 -6.38 -3.97 7.61
N LYS A 10 -6.77 -4.00 8.89
CA LYS A 10 -6.65 -2.82 9.78
C LYS A 10 -5.19 -2.41 9.99
N LEU A 11 -4.32 -3.40 10.21
CA LEU A 11 -2.88 -3.16 10.32
C LEU A 11 -2.31 -2.60 9.01
N PHE A 12 -2.70 -3.17 7.87
CA PHE A 12 -2.32 -2.67 6.55
C PHE A 12 -2.67 -1.19 6.38
N TYR A 13 -3.92 -0.79 6.61
CA TYR A 13 -4.32 0.62 6.48
C TYR A 13 -3.58 1.53 7.47
N LYS A 14 -3.30 1.05 8.69
CA LYS A 14 -2.50 1.80 9.65
C LYS A 14 -1.07 2.02 9.13
N THR A 15 -0.39 0.98 8.66
CA THR A 15 0.96 1.07 8.11
C THR A 15 1.03 2.00 6.90
N ILE A 16 0.02 1.94 6.01
CA ILE A 16 -0.06 2.85 4.86
C ILE A 16 -0.27 4.31 5.30
N ASN A 17 -1.13 4.55 6.29
CA ASN A 17 -1.36 5.90 6.80
C ASN A 17 -0.11 6.48 7.50
N ASP A 18 0.64 5.63 8.22
CA ASP A 18 1.91 6.05 8.84
C ASP A 18 2.97 6.38 7.76
N LEU A 19 3.00 5.62 6.66
CA LEU A 19 3.80 5.93 5.47
C LEU A 19 3.37 7.25 4.81
N ASP A 20 2.07 7.48 4.64
CA ASP A 20 1.54 8.71 4.05
C ASP A 20 1.95 9.93 4.87
N LYS A 21 1.89 9.84 6.21
CA LYS A 21 2.39 10.90 7.09
C LYS A 21 3.89 11.11 6.98
N LYS A 22 4.67 10.01 6.95
CA LYS A 22 6.13 10.07 6.83
C LYS A 22 6.58 10.76 5.55
N TYR A 23 5.83 10.55 4.46
CA TYR A 23 6.14 11.12 3.13
C TYR A 23 5.12 12.16 2.69
N GLN A 24 4.48 12.85 3.64
CA GLN A 24 3.46 13.85 3.32
C GLN A 24 3.98 14.92 2.35
N ASP A 25 5.23 15.36 2.52
CA ASP A 25 5.85 16.37 1.66
C ASP A 25 6.07 15.85 0.24
N TYR A 26 6.46 14.58 0.10
CA TYR A 26 6.57 13.94 -1.21
C TYR A 26 5.19 13.82 -1.87
N LEU A 27 4.19 13.30 -1.14
CA LEU A 27 2.81 13.16 -1.65
C LEU A 27 2.20 14.51 -2.03
N ALA A 28 2.52 15.58 -1.29
CA ALA A 28 2.07 16.93 -1.56
C ALA A 28 2.79 17.61 -2.72
N ASN A 29 3.91 17.07 -3.20
CA ASN A 29 4.67 17.62 -4.33
C ASN A 29 4.74 16.60 -5.46
N ASP A 30 5.81 15.80 -5.51
CA ASP A 30 6.10 14.84 -6.58
C ASP A 30 5.10 13.68 -6.67
N GLY A 31 4.46 13.33 -5.56
CA GLY A 31 3.54 12.21 -5.41
C GLY A 31 2.07 12.57 -5.60
N LYS A 32 1.72 13.81 -6.02
CA LYS A 32 0.31 14.24 -6.18
C LYS A 32 -0.51 13.33 -7.10
N TRP A 33 0.14 12.73 -8.09
CA TRP A 33 -0.47 11.79 -9.04
C TRP A 33 -1.02 10.52 -8.37
N LEU A 34 -0.61 10.21 -7.13
CA LEU A 34 -1.18 9.12 -6.33
C LEU A 34 -2.57 9.44 -5.78
N GLY A 35 -3.06 10.68 -5.87
CA GLY A 35 -4.48 11.02 -5.68
C GLY A 35 -5.15 10.46 -4.43
N GLY A 36 -4.43 10.40 -3.31
CA GLY A 36 -4.93 9.77 -2.07
C GLY A 36 -3.88 9.02 -1.24
N GLY A 37 -2.59 9.09 -1.58
CA GLY A 37 -1.52 8.46 -0.81
C GLY A 37 -1.12 7.07 -1.33
N PHE A 38 -0.26 6.39 -0.60
CA PHE A 38 0.28 5.09 -0.98
C PHE A 38 -0.76 3.98 -0.97
N GLN A 39 -1.94 4.18 -0.37
CA GLN A 39 -3.06 3.25 -0.51
C GLN A 39 -3.42 2.99 -1.97
N ASN A 40 -3.23 3.96 -2.87
CA ASN A 40 -3.55 3.81 -4.28
C ASN A 40 -2.59 2.89 -5.05
N LEU A 41 -1.45 2.53 -4.45
CA LEU A 41 -0.59 1.47 -4.96
C LEU A 41 -1.26 0.10 -4.87
N PHE A 42 -2.28 -0.05 -4.03
CA PHE A 42 -2.93 -1.32 -3.76
C PHE A 42 -4.37 -1.33 -4.28
N CYS A 43 -4.79 -2.50 -4.72
CA CYS A 43 -6.17 -2.84 -4.98
C CYS A 43 -6.59 -3.85 -3.91
N VAL A 44 -7.53 -3.43 -3.05
CA VAL A 44 -8.08 -4.26 -1.99
C VAL A 44 -9.47 -4.70 -2.43
N LEU A 45 -9.65 -6.00 -2.62
CA LEU A 45 -10.93 -6.57 -3.04
C LEU A 45 -11.43 -7.54 -1.98
N PRO A 46 -12.67 -7.41 -1.48
CA PRO A 46 -13.25 -8.41 -0.60
C PRO A 46 -13.46 -9.72 -1.37
N ILE A 47 -13.24 -10.85 -0.71
CA ILE A 47 -13.46 -12.16 -1.32
C ILE A 47 -14.89 -12.62 -0.97
N PRO A 48 -15.76 -12.87 -1.98
CA PRO A 48 -17.13 -13.32 -1.73
C PRO A 48 -17.16 -14.60 -0.88
N GLY A 49 -17.98 -14.60 0.17
CA GLY A 49 -18.10 -15.75 1.09
C GLY A 49 -16.97 -15.90 2.11
N SER A 50 -16.05 -14.93 2.21
CA SER A 50 -14.95 -14.92 3.19
C SER A 50 -14.87 -13.61 3.95
N LYS A 51 -14.23 -13.62 5.13
CA LYS A 51 -13.80 -12.41 5.86
C LYS A 51 -12.42 -11.90 5.40
N ASN A 52 -11.88 -12.49 4.34
CA ASN A 52 -10.58 -12.17 3.80
C ASN A 52 -10.68 -11.17 2.65
N TYR A 53 -9.61 -10.39 2.50
CA TYR A 53 -9.41 -9.44 1.44
C TYR A 53 -8.24 -9.89 0.57
N GLN A 54 -8.39 -9.68 -0.72
CA GLN A 54 -7.33 -9.83 -1.70
C GLN A 54 -6.61 -8.50 -1.85
N LEU A 55 -5.33 -8.48 -1.51
CA LEU A 55 -4.44 -7.34 -1.69
C LEU A 55 -3.57 -7.56 -2.93
N ASN A 56 -3.72 -6.69 -3.92
CA ASN A 56 -2.92 -6.69 -5.14
C ASN A 56 -2.17 -5.36 -5.26
N LEU A 57 -0.85 -5.41 -5.44
CA LEU A 57 -0.06 -4.24 -5.80
C LEU A 57 -0.31 -3.91 -7.28
N LYS A 58 -0.46 -2.64 -7.62
CA LYS A 58 -0.48 -2.12 -8.99
C LYS A 58 0.97 -1.89 -9.44
N PRO A 59 1.59 -2.81 -10.20
CA PRO A 59 3.02 -2.72 -10.52
C PRO A 59 3.38 -1.45 -11.30
N ASP A 60 2.52 -0.98 -12.20
CA ASP A 60 2.78 0.21 -13.01
C ASP A 60 2.84 1.49 -12.18
N VAL A 61 1.98 1.58 -11.16
CA VAL A 61 1.97 2.68 -10.19
C VAL A 61 3.19 2.55 -9.28
N PHE A 62 3.48 1.35 -8.79
CA PHE A 62 4.65 1.12 -7.94
C PHE A 62 5.97 1.44 -8.62
N MET A 63 6.14 1.09 -9.90
CA MET A 63 7.39 1.32 -10.64
C MET A 63 7.67 2.79 -10.93
N GLN A 64 6.64 3.64 -10.93
CA GLN A 64 6.78 5.09 -11.05
C GLN A 64 7.33 5.74 -9.77
N LEU A 65 7.31 5.03 -8.63
CA LEU A 65 7.90 5.55 -7.40
C LEU A 65 9.44 5.58 -7.49
N PRO A 66 10.07 6.58 -6.82
CA PRO A 66 11.50 6.61 -6.59
C PRO A 66 12.01 5.29 -6.03
N ARG A 67 13.21 4.87 -6.46
CA ARG A 67 13.81 3.59 -6.04
C ARG A 67 13.90 3.44 -4.52
N THR A 68 14.18 4.54 -3.82
CA THR A 68 14.26 4.58 -2.35
C THR A 68 12.92 4.26 -1.71
N LEU A 69 11.83 4.89 -2.18
CA LEU A 69 10.46 4.62 -1.71
C LEU A 69 10.02 3.20 -2.02
N ARG A 70 10.32 2.70 -3.22
CA ARG A 70 10.02 1.30 -3.57
C ARG A 70 10.67 0.32 -2.61
N LYS A 71 11.96 0.49 -2.29
CA LYS A 71 12.65 -0.39 -1.33
C LYS A 71 12.01 -0.36 0.05
N GLU A 72 11.64 0.82 0.52
CA GLU A 72 11.07 0.97 1.85
C GLU A 72 9.64 0.42 1.95
N ILE A 73 8.79 0.73 0.98
CA ILE A 73 7.43 0.17 0.89
C ILE A 73 7.50 -1.35 0.73
N SER A 74 8.44 -1.86 -0.08
CA SER A 74 8.67 -3.28 -0.19
C SER A 74 9.10 -3.92 1.14
N GLY A 75 9.98 -3.26 1.89
CA GLY A 75 10.39 -3.73 3.21
C GLY A 75 9.24 -3.74 4.22
N LEU A 76 8.30 -2.79 4.15
CA LEU A 76 7.18 -2.72 5.07
C LEU A 76 6.03 -3.68 4.73
N VAL A 77 5.83 -3.95 3.43
CA VAL A 77 4.68 -4.74 2.93
C VAL A 77 5.04 -6.21 2.72
N PHE A 78 6.31 -6.54 2.49
CA PHE A 78 6.75 -7.90 2.15
C PHE A 78 7.63 -8.58 3.20
N MET A 79 7.77 -8.04 4.42
CA MET A 79 8.55 -8.62 5.53
C MET A 79 7.80 -9.65 6.40
N ASP A 80 6.58 -10.08 6.03
CA ASP A 80 5.91 -11.24 6.63
C ASP A 80 5.67 -12.31 5.54
N GLY A 81 6.76 -12.90 5.07
CA GLY A 81 6.79 -14.08 4.21
C GLY A 81 7.62 -15.19 4.82
#